data_AF-A0AA48KJH3-F1
#
_entry.id   AF-A0AA48KJH3-F1
#
_cell.length_a   1.000
_cell.length_b   1.000
_cell.length_c   1.000
_cell.angle_alpha   90.00
_cell.angle_beta   90.00
_cell.angle_gamma   90.00
#
_symmetry.space_group_name_H-M   'P 1'
#
loop_
_entity.id
_entity.type
_entity.pdbx_description
1 polymer ?
#
loop_
_entity_poly.entity_id
_entity_poly.type
_entity_poly.pdbx_seq_one_letter_code
_entity_poly.pdbx_strand_id
1 'polypeptide(L)'
;MASETPDSNPSEVAKKESQVMSGAVAEEMRNLLTEAFAPTRLEIINDSAKHSGHMGDDGSGESHFTIHIEAAAFADMNRLARQRAVITALGDIVGQRVHAVAIKASVPEA
;
A
#
# COMPACT_ATOMS: atom_id res chain seq x y z
N MET A 1 4.47 46.85 29.22
CA MET A 1 5.47 46.78 28.13
C MET A 1 5.36 45.40 27.53
N ALA A 2 4.64 45.30 26.42
CA ALA A 2 4.56 44.10 25.61
C ALA A 2 5.86 43.97 24.81
N SER A 3 6.38 42.76 24.72
CA SER A 3 7.35 42.38 23.69
C SER A 3 7.02 40.95 23.29
N GLU A 4 6.03 40.86 22.41
CA GLU A 4 5.83 39.74 21.52
C GLU A 4 7.10 39.56 20.66
N THR A 5 7.58 38.33 20.54
CA THR A 5 8.36 37.89 19.39
C THR A 5 7.48 36.93 18.59
N PRO A 6 7.24 37.19 17.29
CA PRO A 6 6.45 36.34 16.44
C PRO A 6 7.30 35.28 15.72
N ASP A 7 6.61 34.22 15.35
CA ASP A 7 6.71 33.51 14.08
C ASP A 7 8.02 32.80 13.69
N SER A 8 8.00 31.47 13.79
CA SER A 8 8.26 30.59 12.66
C SER A 8 7.77 29.19 13.01
N ASN A 9 6.54 28.91 12.59
CA ASN A 9 6.02 27.56 12.45
C ASN A 9 6.23 27.17 10.97
N PRO A 10 7.29 26.42 10.61
CA PRO A 10 7.35 25.83 9.29
C PRO A 10 6.65 24.47 9.31
N SER A 11 5.64 24.37 8.44
CA SER A 11 5.19 23.10 7.84
C SER A 11 4.03 22.39 8.54
N GLU A 12 2.97 23.15 8.77
CA GLU A 12 1.60 22.68 8.54
C GLU A 12 1.38 22.40 7.04
N VAL A 13 1.94 21.30 6.51
CA VAL A 13 1.60 20.72 5.19
C VAL A 13 1.85 19.22 5.18
N ALA A 14 1.07 18.46 5.95
CA ALA A 14 0.79 17.04 5.68
C ALA A 14 -0.49 16.61 6.41
N LYS A 15 -1.53 17.44 6.40
CA LYS A 15 -2.84 16.99 6.87
C LYS A 15 -3.45 16.13 5.76
N LYS A 16 -3.59 14.82 6.06
CA LYS A 16 -4.61 13.89 5.54
C LYS A 16 -4.22 13.01 4.34
N GLU A 17 -3.52 11.90 4.60
CA GLU A 17 -3.60 10.73 3.72
C GLU A 17 -3.83 9.45 4.54
N SER A 18 -5.12 9.09 4.56
CA SER A 18 -5.70 7.77 4.81
C SER A 18 -5.45 7.06 6.14
N GLN A 19 -6.40 7.29 7.03
CA GLN A 19 -6.77 6.48 8.18
C GLN A 19 -7.12 5.02 7.78
N VAL A 20 -6.12 4.13 7.59
CA VAL A 20 -6.33 2.66 7.56
C VAL A 20 -5.04 1.92 7.98
N MET A 21 -4.74 1.85 9.28
CA MET A 21 -3.68 0.97 9.81
C MET A 21 -4.23 -0.45 10.00
N SER A 22 -4.56 -1.13 8.90
CA SER A 22 -5.11 -2.49 8.94
C SER A 22 -4.01 -3.55 8.80
N GLY A 23 -3.43 -3.96 9.93
CA GLY A 23 -2.74 -5.24 10.10
C GLY A 23 -1.21 -5.23 9.95
N ALA A 24 -0.53 -6.08 10.73
CA ALA A 24 0.92 -6.28 10.64
C ALA A 24 1.37 -6.72 9.23
N VAL A 25 0.50 -7.43 8.51
CA VAL A 25 0.75 -7.89 7.13
C VAL A 25 0.77 -6.73 6.15
N ALA A 26 -0.16 -5.76 6.25
CA ALA A 26 -0.18 -4.62 5.34
C ALA A 26 1.08 -3.75 5.46
N GLU A 27 1.58 -3.55 6.69
CA GLU A 27 2.83 -2.84 6.93
C GLU A 27 4.05 -3.61 6.40
N GLU A 28 4.08 -4.94 6.54
CA GLU A 28 5.13 -5.80 5.95
C GLU A 28 5.14 -5.66 4.41
N MET A 29 3.97 -5.74 3.77
CA MET A 29 3.81 -5.53 2.33
C MET A 29 4.27 -4.13 1.91
N ARG A 30 3.94 -3.10 2.71
CA ARG A 30 4.32 -1.72 2.43
C ARG A 30 5.84 -1.55 2.39
N ASN A 31 6.54 -2.10 3.39
CA ASN A 31 7.99 -1.99 3.50
C ASN A 31 8.68 -2.69 2.32
N LEU A 32 8.28 -3.94 2.02
CA LEU A 32 8.84 -4.70 0.90
C LEU A 32 8.68 -3.98 -0.44
N LEU A 33 7.48 -3.45 -0.71
CA LEU A 33 7.21 -2.74 -1.96
C LEU A 33 7.92 -1.40 -2.04
N THR A 34 8.07 -0.71 -0.91
CA THR A 34 8.79 0.55 -0.83
C THR A 34 10.28 0.35 -1.11
N GLU A 35 10.88 -0.69 -0.51
CA GLU A 35 12.28 -1.05 -0.71
C GLU A 35 12.56 -1.54 -2.14
N ALA A 36 11.67 -2.34 -2.72
CA ALA A 36 11.86 -2.93 -4.04
C ALA A 36 11.67 -1.93 -5.20
N PHE A 37 10.72 -0.99 -5.09
CA PHE A 37 10.31 -0.16 -6.24
C PHE A 37 10.43 1.34 -6.02
N ALA A 38 10.71 1.80 -4.79
CA ALA A 38 10.70 3.22 -4.42
C ALA A 38 9.50 3.99 -5.04
N PRO A 39 8.26 3.52 -4.78
CA PRO A 39 7.07 4.06 -5.43
C PRO A 39 6.81 5.51 -5.00
N THR A 40 6.34 6.32 -5.94
CA THR A 40 5.86 7.68 -5.67
C THR A 40 4.53 7.67 -4.94
N ARG A 41 3.71 6.63 -5.15
CA ARG A 41 2.45 6.42 -4.44
C ARG A 41 2.25 4.95 -4.12
N LEU A 42 1.88 4.65 -2.88
CA LEU A 42 1.61 3.29 -2.42
C LEU A 42 0.40 3.30 -1.48
N GLU A 43 -0.63 2.55 -1.84
CA GLU A 43 -1.85 2.39 -1.07
C GLU A 43 -2.20 0.90 -1.00
N ILE A 44 -2.36 0.39 0.22
CA ILE A 44 -2.70 -1.00 0.50
C ILE A 44 -4.03 -1.00 1.24
N ILE A 45 -5.04 -1.62 0.62
CA ILE A 45 -6.41 -1.65 1.09
C ILE A 45 -6.72 -3.09 1.47
N ASN A 46 -7.09 -3.32 2.73
CA ASN A 46 -7.60 -4.62 3.15
C ASN A 46 -9.09 -4.72 2.79
N ASP A 47 -9.42 -5.56 1.81
CA ASP A 47 -10.79 -5.77 1.31
C ASP A 47 -11.47 -7.00 1.95
N SER A 48 -10.82 -7.64 2.93
CA SER A 48 -11.34 -8.81 3.64
C SER A 48 -12.73 -8.62 4.25
N ALA A 49 -13.03 -7.40 4.72
CA ALA A 49 -14.30 -7.05 5.37
C ALA A 49 -15.50 -7.13 4.42
N LYS A 50 -15.30 -7.10 3.09
CA LYS A 50 -16.39 -7.30 2.12
C LYS A 50 -16.93 -8.73 2.10
N HIS A 51 -16.25 -9.68 2.74
CA HIS A 51 -16.64 -11.09 2.79
C HIS A 51 -16.94 -11.61 4.20
N SER A 52 -17.07 -10.75 5.21
CA SER A 52 -17.54 -11.15 6.54
C SER A 52 -18.99 -11.65 6.45
N GLY A 53 -19.19 -12.96 6.27
CA GLY A 53 -20.52 -13.58 6.26
C GLY A 53 -20.76 -14.74 5.30
N HIS A 54 -19.82 -15.12 4.43
CA HIS A 54 -20.00 -16.29 3.55
C HIS A 54 -18.80 -17.26 3.56
N MET A 55 -19.15 -18.55 3.62
CA MET A 55 -18.31 -19.75 3.54
C MET A 55 -16.98 -19.53 2.79
N GLY A 56 -15.87 -19.49 3.54
CA GLY A 56 -14.51 -19.29 3.01
C GLY A 56 -13.66 -18.27 3.78
N ASP A 57 -14.22 -17.61 4.80
CA ASP A 57 -13.46 -16.79 5.72
C ASP A 57 -12.78 -17.67 6.77
N ASP A 58 -11.44 -17.71 6.76
CA ASP A 58 -10.64 -18.37 7.82
C ASP A 58 -10.75 -17.64 9.16
N GLY A 59 -11.52 -16.53 9.23
CA GLY A 59 -11.82 -15.76 10.43
C GLY A 59 -10.76 -14.72 10.78
N SER A 60 -9.74 -14.55 9.92
CA SER A 60 -8.64 -13.60 10.13
C SER A 60 -8.94 -12.18 9.65
N GLY A 61 -9.87 -11.99 8.71
CA GLY A 61 -10.09 -10.68 8.10
C GLY A 61 -8.86 -10.16 7.34
N GLU A 62 -8.02 -11.04 6.78
CA GLU A 62 -6.83 -10.69 5.97
C GLU A 62 -6.72 -11.61 4.73
N SER A 63 -7.84 -12.01 4.15
CA SER A 63 -7.87 -12.94 3.02
C SER A 63 -7.67 -12.27 1.66
N HIS A 64 -8.05 -10.99 1.53
CA HIS A 64 -8.02 -10.24 0.28
C HIS A 64 -7.46 -8.83 0.47
N PHE A 65 -6.47 -8.45 -0.34
CA PHE A 65 -5.90 -7.11 -0.34
C PHE A 65 -5.88 -6.51 -1.74
N THR A 66 -6.10 -5.20 -1.82
CA THR A 66 -5.91 -4.41 -3.04
C THR A 66 -4.70 -3.50 -2.86
N ILE A 67 -3.73 -3.61 -3.75
CA ILE A 67 -2.49 -2.83 -3.74
C ILE A 67 -2.49 -1.91 -4.96
N HIS A 68 -2.45 -0.62 -4.69
CA HIS A 68 -2.23 0.44 -5.67
C HIS A 68 -0.80 0.95 -5.52
N ILE A 69 -0.01 0.81 -6.57
CA ILE A 69 1.39 1.21 -6.57
C ILE A 69 1.73 1.99 -7.83
N GLU A 70 2.33 3.16 -7.66
CA GLU A 70 2.86 3.99 -8.73
C GLU A 70 4.38 4.08 -8.59
N ALA A 71 5.11 3.61 -9.58
CA ALA A 71 6.57 3.66 -9.57
C ALA A 71 7.13 3.83 -10.99
N ALA A 72 8.22 4.59 -11.10
CA ALA A 72 8.95 4.75 -12.36
C ALA A 72 9.54 3.41 -12.87
N ALA A 73 9.83 2.48 -11.97
CA ALA A 73 10.30 1.12 -12.29
C ALA A 73 9.35 0.35 -13.21
N PHE A 74 8.07 0.73 -13.28
CA PHE A 74 7.08 0.09 -14.14
C PHE A 74 7.01 0.65 -15.56
N ALA A 75 7.74 1.72 -15.88
CA ALA A 75 7.71 2.38 -17.18
C ALA A 75 7.99 1.43 -18.34
N ASP A 76 9.02 0.59 -18.21
CA ASP A 76 9.45 -0.35 -19.24
C ASP A 76 8.78 -1.74 -19.13
N MET A 77 7.90 -1.92 -18.15
CA MET A 77 7.24 -3.20 -17.90
C MET A 77 5.83 -3.23 -18.50
N ASN A 78 5.48 -4.32 -19.18
CA ASN A 78 4.10 -4.59 -19.56
C ASN A 78 3.24 -4.95 -18.33
N ARG A 79 1.91 -4.93 -18.48
CA ARG A 79 0.96 -5.19 -17.38
C ARG A 79 1.25 -6.48 -16.60
N LEU A 80 1.54 -7.58 -17.30
CA LEU A 80 1.81 -8.88 -16.67
C LEU A 80 3.16 -8.86 -15.92
N ALA A 81 4.19 -8.24 -16.50
CA ALA A 81 5.49 -8.08 -15.87
C ALA A 81 5.40 -7.24 -14.59
N ARG A 82 4.62 -6.16 -14.59
CA ARG A 82 4.35 -5.36 -13.37
C ARG A 82 3.69 -6.19 -12.28
N GLN A 83 2.64 -6.93 -12.62
CA GLN A 83 1.96 -7.80 -11.66
C GLN A 83 2.90 -8.86 -11.10
N ARG A 84 3.70 -9.50 -11.95
CA ARG A 84 4.71 -10.48 -11.50
C ARG A 84 5.76 -9.85 -10.60
N ALA A 85 6.29 -8.68 -10.97
CA ALA A 85 7.28 -7.97 -10.16
C ALA A 85 6.75 -7.65 -8.76
N VAL A 86 5.51 -7.15 -8.66
CA VAL A 86 4.87 -6.86 -7.38
C VAL A 86 4.64 -8.14 -6.57
N ILE A 87 4.12 -9.22 -7.19
CA ILE A 87 3.95 -10.52 -6.49
C ILE A 87 5.30 -11.05 -6.00
N THR A 88 6.35 -10.97 -6.83
CA THR A 88 7.70 -11.41 -6.47
C THR A 88 8.26 -10.60 -5.30
N ALA A 89 8.04 -9.28 -5.26
CA ALA A 89 8.48 -8.44 -4.14
C ALA A 89 7.73 -8.77 -2.83
N LEU A 90 6.46 -9.16 -2.92
CA LEU A 90 5.68 -9.62 -1.77
C LEU A 90 6.08 -11.02 -1.29
N GLY A 91 6.83 -11.77 -2.10
CA GLY A 91 7.35 -13.08 -1.77
C GLY A 91 6.27 -14.07 -1.33
N ASP A 92 6.54 -14.75 -0.22
CA ASP A 92 5.69 -15.83 0.29
C ASP A 92 4.43 -15.33 1.00
N ILE A 93 4.27 -14.01 1.20
CA ILE A 93 3.07 -13.46 1.84
C ILE A 93 1.81 -13.81 1.03
N VAL A 94 1.92 -13.73 -0.31
CA VAL A 94 0.86 -14.11 -1.24
C VAL A 94 0.87 -15.63 -1.41
N GLY A 95 -0.21 -16.29 -0.98
CA GLY A 95 -0.38 -17.74 -1.05
C GLY A 95 -0.14 -18.49 0.27
N GLN A 96 0.61 -17.94 1.23
CA GLN A 96 0.72 -18.51 2.59
C GLN A 96 -0.23 -17.81 3.57
N ARG A 97 -0.21 -16.48 3.58
CA ARG A 97 -0.96 -15.66 4.55
C ARG A 97 -2.15 -14.95 3.92
N VAL A 98 -2.04 -14.58 2.64
CA VAL A 98 -3.09 -13.92 1.86
C VAL A 98 -3.53 -14.79 0.71
N HIS A 99 -4.85 -14.96 0.55
CA HIS A 99 -5.43 -15.85 -0.47
C HIS A 99 -5.37 -15.22 -1.87
N ALA A 100 -5.70 -13.93 -1.98
CA ALA A 100 -5.64 -13.21 -3.25
C ALA A 100 -5.28 -11.73 -3.05
N VAL A 101 -4.49 -11.20 -3.98
CA VAL A 101 -4.17 -9.76 -4.03
C VAL A 101 -4.54 -9.17 -5.38
N ALA A 102 -5.22 -8.03 -5.36
CA ALA A 102 -5.51 -7.24 -6.54
C ALA A 102 -4.44 -6.17 -6.72
N ILE A 103 -3.62 -6.26 -7.77
CA ILE A 103 -2.50 -5.34 -8.00
C ILE A 103 -2.84 -4.37 -9.13
N LYS A 104 -2.78 -3.09 -8.82
CA LYS A 104 -2.83 -1.98 -9.78
C LYS A 104 -1.49 -1.24 -9.77
N ALA A 105 -0.66 -1.56 -10.77
CA ALA A 105 0.66 -0.98 -10.95
C ALA A 105 0.66 0.03 -12.10
N SER A 106 0.73 1.32 -11.77
CA SER A 106 0.80 2.44 -12.71
C SER A 106 2.18 3.08 -12.71
N VAL A 107 2.47 3.85 -13.76
CA VAL A 107 3.64 4.71 -13.81
C VAL A 107 3.15 6.10 -13.40
N PRO A 108 3.88 6.87 -12.57
CA PRO A 108 3.49 8.24 -12.30
C PRO A 108 3.37 9.02 -13.61
N GLU A 109 2.28 9.77 -13.80
CA GLU A 109 2.21 10.76 -14.86
C GLU A 109 3.28 11.82 -14.57
N ALA A 110 4.18 12.02 -15.54
CA ALA A 110 5.28 12.99 -15.46
C ALA A 110 4.79 14.42 -15.74
#